data_AF-A0A352Z050-F1
#
_entry.id   AF-A0A352Z050-F1
#
_cell.length_a   1.000
_cell.length_b   1.000
_cell.length_c   1.000
_cell.angle_alpha   90.00
_cell.angle_beta   90.00
_cell.angle_gamma   90.00
#
_symmetry.space_group_name_H-M   'P 1'
#
loop_
_entity.id
_entity.type
_entity.pdbx_description
1 polymer ?
#
loop_
_entity_poly.entity_id
_entity_poly.type
_entity_poly.pdbx_seq_one_letter_code
_entity_poly.pdbx_strand_id
1 'polypeptide(L)'
;MKKPAVFAVVIMLLFTACKRYSKYEGVAFTEKEPRDWENPEMFGQNKEAPHATLISFNDEATALFAAKSKSPNYLSLDGIWKFNLVRSPDERPFWFFKDNYDIRDWDDIEVPSNWEMKGYDVPIYVNITFPHKNDPPYIQHDYNPVGSYKRNFKIPAEWKNKEVFLHFGGVASAFYVWV
;
A
#
# COMPACT_ATOMS: atom_id res chain seq x y z
N MET A 1 2.02 55.06 14.96
CA MET A 1 1.16 54.03 15.61
C MET A 1 0.22 53.43 14.57
N LYS A 2 0.43 52.16 14.18
CA LYS A 2 -0.49 51.26 13.44
C LYS A 2 0.33 50.16 12.74
N LYS A 3 0.75 49.11 13.46
CA LYS A 3 1.03 47.76 12.90
C LYS A 3 0.77 46.60 13.90
N PRO A 4 -0.35 46.54 14.67
CA PRO A 4 -0.67 45.32 15.40
C PRO A 4 -1.36 44.25 14.53
N ALA A 5 -1.93 44.63 13.36
CA ALA A 5 -2.73 43.72 12.55
C ALA A 5 -1.93 42.67 11.76
N VAL A 6 -0.68 42.97 11.36
CA VAL A 6 0.13 42.04 10.55
C VAL A 6 0.65 40.86 11.38
N PHE A 7 0.95 41.09 12.67
CA PHE A 7 1.42 40.03 13.57
C PHE A 7 0.30 39.05 13.96
N ALA A 8 -0.95 39.54 14.06
CA ALA A 8 -2.10 38.71 14.37
C ALA A 8 -2.45 37.72 13.23
N VAL A 9 -2.27 38.13 11.97
CA VAL A 9 -2.54 37.27 10.79
C VAL A 9 -1.52 36.15 10.64
N VAL A 10 -0.24 36.38 10.98
CA VAL A 10 0.81 35.36 10.94
C VAL A 10 0.60 34.30 12.03
N ILE A 11 0.11 34.69 13.20
CA ILE A 11 -0.22 33.74 14.29
C ILE A 11 -1.49 32.93 13.94
N MET A 12 -2.48 33.53 13.28
CA MET A 12 -3.72 32.82 12.88
C MET A 12 -3.49 31.78 11.77
N LEU A 13 -2.47 31.97 10.92
CA LEU A 13 -2.04 31.01 9.89
C LEU A 13 -1.21 29.84 10.44
N LEU A 14 -0.62 29.98 11.64
CA LEU A 14 0.13 28.90 12.29
C LEU A 14 -0.79 27.86 12.97
N PHE A 15 -2.04 28.19 13.26
CA PHE A 15 -3.00 27.29 13.91
C PHE A 15 -3.90 26.49 12.94
N THR A 16 -3.86 26.75 11.63
CA THR A 16 -4.71 26.08 10.64
C THR A 16 -4.05 24.90 9.91
N ALA A 17 -2.80 24.55 10.23
CA ALA A 17 -2.06 23.49 9.53
C ALA A 17 -1.60 22.31 10.40
N CYS A 18 -2.12 22.14 11.62
CA CYS A 18 -1.93 20.89 12.35
C CYS A 18 -2.79 19.80 11.71
N LYS A 19 -2.23 19.01 10.79
CA LYS A 19 -2.83 17.75 10.36
C LYS A 19 -3.10 16.92 11.61
N ARG A 20 -4.38 16.71 11.93
CA ARG A 20 -4.79 15.88 13.07
C ARG A 20 -4.65 14.42 12.68
N TYR A 21 -3.55 13.83 13.10
CA TYR A 21 -3.31 12.39 12.96
C TYR A 21 -4.21 11.61 13.93
N SER A 22 -4.62 10.41 13.53
CA SER A 22 -5.47 9.51 14.32
C SER A 22 -5.04 8.06 14.11
N LYS A 23 -5.10 7.25 15.17
CA LYS A 23 -4.99 5.79 15.08
C LYS A 23 -6.35 5.11 14.88
N TYR A 24 -7.44 5.88 14.89
CA TYR A 24 -8.82 5.39 14.78
C TYR A 24 -9.18 4.36 15.88
N GLU A 25 -8.58 4.50 17.06
CA GLU A 25 -8.90 3.68 18.22
C GLU A 25 -10.40 3.78 18.57
N GLY A 26 -11.03 2.64 18.82
CA GLY A 26 -12.46 2.56 19.12
C GLY A 26 -13.40 2.77 17.93
N VAL A 27 -12.88 3.01 16.72
CA VAL A 27 -13.70 3.07 15.51
C VAL A 27 -13.90 1.66 14.96
N ALA A 28 -15.10 1.12 15.10
CA ALA A 28 -15.44 -0.21 14.63
C ALA A 28 -15.16 -0.36 13.12
N PHE A 29 -14.49 -1.44 12.76
CA PHE A 29 -14.33 -1.88 11.38
C PHE A 29 -15.11 -3.18 11.19
N THR A 30 -16.01 -3.20 10.21
CA THR A 30 -16.77 -4.40 9.87
C THR A 30 -16.10 -5.05 8.68
N GLU A 31 -15.51 -6.22 8.89
CA GLU A 31 -14.98 -7.05 7.82
C GLU A 31 -16.13 -7.73 7.05
N LYS A 32 -15.92 -7.98 5.77
CA LYS A 32 -16.89 -8.68 4.93
C LYS A 32 -16.96 -10.14 5.35
N GLU A 33 -18.16 -10.73 5.29
CA GLU A 33 -18.38 -12.16 5.55
C GLU A 33 -19.03 -12.85 4.32
N PRO A 34 -18.47 -13.97 3.81
CA PRO A 34 -17.16 -14.51 4.20
C PRO A 34 -16.02 -13.54 3.85
N ARG A 35 -14.95 -13.58 4.64
CA ARG A 35 -13.74 -12.79 4.38
C ARG A 35 -13.19 -13.14 2.99
N ASP A 36 -12.78 -12.15 2.20
CA ASP A 36 -12.37 -12.41 0.81
C ASP A 36 -11.20 -13.39 0.72
N TRP A 37 -10.27 -13.32 1.68
CA TRP A 37 -9.11 -14.18 1.76
C TRP A 37 -9.40 -15.61 2.26
N GLU A 38 -10.65 -15.90 2.64
CA GLU A 38 -11.16 -17.26 2.91
C GLU A 38 -12.26 -17.66 1.90
N ASN A 39 -12.47 -16.87 0.84
CA ASN A 39 -13.46 -17.14 -0.18
C ASN A 39 -12.76 -17.52 -1.51
N PRO A 40 -12.78 -18.81 -1.92
CA PRO A 40 -12.12 -19.25 -3.15
C PRO A 40 -12.74 -18.67 -4.43
N GLU A 41 -13.98 -18.16 -4.39
CA GLU A 41 -14.60 -17.47 -5.51
C GLU A 41 -14.08 -16.03 -5.68
N MET A 42 -13.37 -15.50 -4.67
CA MET A 42 -12.88 -14.12 -4.63
C MET A 42 -11.38 -14.04 -4.95
N PHE A 43 -11.02 -14.22 -6.23
CA PHE A 43 -9.61 -14.19 -6.70
C PHE A 43 -9.14 -12.81 -7.19
N GLY A 44 -10.02 -11.82 -7.20
CA GLY A 44 -9.69 -10.45 -7.60
C GLY A 44 -10.89 -9.56 -7.84
N GLN A 45 -10.80 -8.30 -7.42
CA GLN A 45 -11.84 -7.29 -7.59
C GLN A 45 -11.23 -6.05 -8.24
N ASN A 46 -11.91 -5.47 -9.23
CA ASN A 46 -11.51 -4.24 -9.91
C ASN A 46 -10.09 -4.27 -10.53
N LYS A 47 -9.61 -5.45 -10.95
CA LYS A 47 -8.36 -5.59 -11.71
C LYS A 47 -8.67 -5.55 -13.20
N GLU A 48 -7.74 -4.99 -13.98
CA GLU A 48 -7.78 -5.08 -15.44
C GLU A 48 -7.67 -6.54 -15.91
N ALA A 49 -8.21 -6.81 -17.10
CA ALA A 49 -8.11 -8.13 -17.72
C ALA A 49 -6.63 -8.48 -18.04
N PRO A 50 -6.22 -9.75 -17.91
CA PRO A 50 -4.88 -10.16 -18.29
C PRO A 50 -4.54 -9.78 -19.74
N HIS A 51 -3.35 -9.22 -19.96
CA HIS A 51 -2.86 -8.84 -21.28
C HIS A 51 -1.33 -9.01 -21.37
N ALA A 52 -0.76 -8.94 -22.57
CA ALA A 52 0.69 -8.96 -22.77
C ALA A 52 1.36 -7.77 -22.06
N THR A 53 2.64 -7.87 -21.67
CA THR A 53 3.32 -6.73 -21.02
C THR A 53 3.36 -5.51 -21.96
N LEU A 54 2.81 -4.38 -21.51
CA LEU A 54 2.73 -3.13 -22.26
C LEU A 54 3.30 -1.97 -21.45
N ILE A 55 4.00 -1.07 -22.12
CA ILE A 55 4.43 0.22 -21.58
C ILE A 55 4.25 1.25 -22.68
N SER A 56 3.60 2.35 -22.34
CA SER A 56 3.44 3.46 -23.27
C SER A 56 4.77 4.20 -23.44
N PHE A 57 5.24 4.36 -24.67
CA PHE A 57 6.38 5.21 -25.04
C PHE A 57 5.90 6.29 -26.02
N ASN A 58 6.60 7.42 -26.08
CA ASN A 58 6.20 8.55 -26.92
C ASN A 58 6.79 8.51 -28.34
N ASP A 59 7.74 7.60 -28.60
CA ASP A 59 8.41 7.46 -29.89
C ASP A 59 8.82 6.00 -30.16
N GLU A 60 9.01 5.67 -31.43
CA GLU A 60 9.34 4.32 -31.89
C GLU A 60 10.70 3.83 -31.38
N ALA A 61 11.71 4.71 -31.33
CA ALA A 61 13.05 4.31 -30.93
C ALA A 61 13.10 3.90 -29.44
N THR A 62 12.44 4.65 -28.56
CA THR A 62 12.33 4.26 -27.14
C THR A 62 11.42 3.05 -26.94
N ALA A 63 10.36 2.90 -27.74
CA ALA A 63 9.52 1.71 -27.74
C ALA A 63 10.29 0.44 -28.10
N LEU A 64 11.13 0.49 -29.15
CA LEU A 64 11.97 -0.64 -29.58
C LEU A 64 13.05 -1.00 -28.57
N PHE A 65 13.60 -0.01 -27.85
CA PHE A 65 14.55 -0.27 -26.76
C PHE A 65 13.88 -0.89 -25.52
N ALA A 66 12.59 -0.62 -25.32
CA ALA A 66 11.72 -1.26 -24.32
C ALA A 66 12.17 -1.15 -22.84
N ALA A 67 13.02 -0.18 -22.50
CA ALA A 67 13.40 0.06 -21.10
C ALA A 67 12.32 0.86 -20.36
N LYS A 68 11.59 0.21 -19.43
CA LYS A 68 10.49 0.80 -18.65
C LYS A 68 10.85 2.17 -18.05
N SER A 69 12.01 2.24 -17.41
CA SER A 69 12.53 3.43 -16.74
C SER A 69 12.86 4.61 -17.65
N LYS A 70 12.86 4.41 -18.97
CA LYS A 70 13.05 5.46 -19.97
C LYS A 70 11.73 6.00 -20.53
N SER A 71 10.60 5.40 -20.20
CA SER A 71 9.30 5.95 -20.59
C SER A 71 8.94 7.17 -19.73
N PRO A 72 8.49 8.29 -20.33
CA PRO A 72 7.92 9.41 -19.58
C PRO A 72 6.53 9.10 -18.98
N ASN A 73 5.93 7.98 -19.37
CA ASN A 73 4.65 7.48 -18.88
C ASN A 73 4.83 6.36 -17.83
N TYR A 74 6.02 6.27 -17.24
CA TYR A 74 6.34 5.31 -16.19
C TYR A 74 6.86 6.03 -14.93
N LEU A 75 6.28 5.70 -13.79
CA LEU A 75 6.74 6.13 -12.47
C LEU A 75 6.90 4.88 -11.60
N SER A 76 8.14 4.55 -11.21
CA SER A 76 8.35 3.46 -10.24
C SER A 76 7.90 3.92 -8.85
N LEU A 77 7.21 3.03 -8.15
CA LEU A 77 6.89 3.16 -6.73
C LEU A 77 7.79 2.28 -5.86
N ASP A 78 8.91 1.77 -6.39
CA ASP A 78 9.94 1.07 -5.62
C ASP A 78 10.68 2.03 -4.67
N GLY A 79 11.36 1.48 -3.68
CA GLY A 79 12.11 2.20 -2.65
C GLY A 79 11.45 2.09 -1.27
N ILE A 80 11.66 3.10 -0.42
CA ILE A 80 11.22 3.06 0.98
C ILE A 80 9.72 3.33 1.18
N TRP A 81 9.02 2.42 1.85
CA TRP A 81 7.63 2.53 2.28
C TRP A 81 7.54 2.46 3.80
N LYS A 82 6.53 3.11 4.39
CA LYS A 82 6.18 2.89 5.80
C LYS A 82 5.57 1.50 5.94
N PHE A 83 6.00 0.78 6.97
CA PHE A 83 5.67 -0.63 7.15
C PHE A 83 5.33 -0.97 8.60
N ASN A 84 4.31 -1.80 8.77
CA ASN A 84 3.94 -2.37 10.04
C ASN A 84 3.53 -3.83 9.83
N LEU A 85 4.16 -4.74 10.58
CA LEU A 85 3.79 -6.15 10.61
C LEU A 85 3.07 -6.47 11.92
N VAL A 86 1.94 -7.17 11.83
CA VAL A 86 1.23 -7.75 12.99
C VAL A 86 1.14 -9.26 12.83
N ARG A 87 0.90 -9.97 13.95
CA ARG A 87 0.90 -11.44 13.99
C ARG A 87 -0.34 -12.05 13.32
N SER A 88 -1.47 -11.37 13.42
CA SER A 88 -2.77 -11.88 12.98
C SER A 88 -3.60 -10.79 12.28
N PRO A 89 -4.61 -11.16 11.47
CA PRO A 89 -5.45 -10.19 10.79
C PRO A 89 -6.21 -9.28 11.76
N ASP A 90 -6.63 -9.78 12.92
CA ASP A 90 -7.43 -9.01 13.89
C ASP A 90 -6.60 -7.91 14.60
N GLU A 91 -5.27 -8.03 14.60
CA GLU A 91 -4.35 -7.04 15.16
C GLU A 91 -4.01 -5.91 14.18
N ARG A 92 -4.37 -6.04 12.90
CA ARG A 92 -3.93 -5.11 11.86
C ARG A 92 -4.53 -3.72 12.07
N PRO A 93 -3.84 -2.65 11.64
CA PRO A 93 -4.35 -1.29 11.72
C PRO A 93 -5.48 -1.06 10.69
N PHE A 94 -6.71 -1.48 10.98
CA PHE A 94 -7.84 -1.52 10.03
C PHE A 94 -8.06 -0.24 9.19
N TRP A 95 -7.81 0.93 9.77
CA TRP A 95 -8.05 2.24 9.14
C TRP A 95 -6.78 2.87 8.53
N PHE A 96 -5.68 2.13 8.40
CA PHE A 96 -4.39 2.68 7.96
C PHE A 96 -4.42 3.37 6.60
N PHE A 97 -5.37 2.97 5.75
CA PHE A 97 -5.59 3.54 4.42
C PHE A 97 -6.09 4.99 4.44
N LYS A 98 -6.56 5.52 5.58
CA LYS A 98 -7.02 6.92 5.69
C LYS A 98 -5.84 7.89 5.63
N ASP A 99 -5.99 9.01 4.91
CA ASP A 99 -4.93 10.02 4.70
C ASP A 99 -4.26 10.53 5.98
N ASN A 100 -5.05 10.67 7.06
CA ASN A 100 -4.59 11.17 8.34
C ASN A 100 -4.33 10.05 9.37
N TYR A 101 -4.27 8.78 8.94
CA TYR A 101 -3.83 7.71 9.84
C TYR A 101 -2.39 7.94 10.29
N ASP A 102 -2.13 7.82 11.59
CA ASP A 102 -0.81 8.04 12.16
C ASP A 102 0.13 6.85 11.92
N ILE A 103 1.20 7.07 11.15
CA ILE A 103 2.23 6.07 10.81
C ILE A 103 3.62 6.48 11.30
N ARG A 104 3.72 7.46 12.20
CA ARG A 104 5.03 8.01 12.63
C ARG A 104 5.88 7.02 13.42
N ASP A 105 5.23 6.06 14.06
CA ASP A 105 5.79 4.93 14.79
C ASP A 105 6.03 3.69 13.91
N TRP A 106 5.70 3.75 12.62
CA TRP A 106 5.95 2.64 11.70
C TRP A 106 7.40 2.65 11.21
N ASP A 107 7.92 1.44 11.01
CA ASP A 107 9.21 1.20 10.41
C ASP A 107 9.22 1.61 8.94
N ASP A 108 10.42 1.62 8.37
CA ASP A 108 10.65 1.83 6.95
C ASP A 108 11.15 0.51 6.32
N ILE A 109 10.56 0.10 5.19
CA ILE A 109 10.96 -1.10 4.46
C ILE A 109 11.23 -0.78 2.99
N GLU A 110 12.23 -1.45 2.41
CA GLU A 110 12.52 -1.36 0.97
C GLU A 110 11.58 -2.27 0.18
N VAL A 111 10.92 -1.70 -0.82
CA VAL A 111 10.09 -2.41 -1.80
C VAL A 111 10.82 -2.41 -3.14
N PRO A 112 10.94 -3.55 -3.85
CA PRO A 112 10.41 -4.87 -3.49
C PRO A 112 11.31 -5.63 -2.49
N SER A 113 10.69 -6.35 -1.55
CA SER A 113 11.37 -7.36 -0.72
C SER A 113 10.35 -8.32 -0.10
N ASN A 114 10.83 -9.45 0.42
CA ASN A 114 10.08 -10.27 1.37
C ASN A 114 10.44 -9.80 2.78
N TRP A 115 9.46 -9.56 3.65
CA TRP A 115 9.70 -8.97 4.97
C TRP A 115 10.55 -9.87 5.87
N GLU A 116 10.51 -11.19 5.66
CA GLU A 116 11.34 -12.19 6.36
C GLU A 116 12.82 -11.93 6.14
N MET A 117 13.17 -11.48 4.93
CA MET A 117 14.55 -11.12 4.58
C MET A 117 14.96 -9.74 5.11
N LYS A 118 14.02 -8.99 5.68
CA LYS A 118 14.24 -7.69 6.31
C LYS A 118 14.18 -7.75 7.85
N GLY A 119 14.09 -8.97 8.42
CA GLY A 119 14.12 -9.20 9.86
C GLY A 119 12.74 -9.25 10.53
N TYR A 120 11.66 -9.29 9.75
CA TYR A 120 10.30 -9.43 10.27
C TYR A 120 9.83 -10.87 10.15
N ASP A 121 9.27 -11.43 11.22
CA ASP A 121 8.80 -12.82 11.23
C ASP A 121 9.86 -13.86 10.81
N VAL A 122 9.45 -15.06 10.42
CA VAL A 122 10.36 -16.17 10.07
C VAL A 122 10.01 -16.78 8.70
N PRO A 123 11.02 -17.07 7.86
CA PRO A 123 10.80 -17.82 6.64
C PRO A 123 10.52 -19.29 6.97
N ILE A 124 9.47 -19.85 6.39
CA ILE A 124 9.07 -21.25 6.62
C ILE A 124 9.37 -22.06 5.36
N TYR A 125 10.18 -23.12 5.52
CA TYR A 125 10.39 -24.13 4.49
C TYR A 125 9.70 -25.43 4.89
N VAL A 126 8.80 -25.91 4.03
CA VAL A 126 8.11 -27.19 4.14
C VAL A 126 8.08 -27.85 2.77
N ASN A 127 8.18 -29.18 2.73
CA ASN A 127 8.25 -29.91 1.47
C ASN A 127 6.85 -30.20 0.88
N ILE A 128 6.01 -30.93 1.62
CA ILE A 128 4.70 -31.42 1.14
C ILE A 128 3.54 -30.79 1.91
N THR A 129 3.70 -30.65 3.23
CA THR A 129 2.63 -30.16 4.10
C THR A 129 2.49 -28.65 4.01
N PHE A 130 1.27 -28.14 4.20
CA PHE A 130 1.08 -26.71 4.42
C PHE A 130 1.78 -26.25 5.71
N PRO A 131 2.27 -25.00 5.76
CA PRO A 131 2.80 -24.41 6.98
C PRO A 131 1.69 -24.03 7.99
N HIS A 132 0.43 -24.19 7.59
CA HIS A 132 -0.78 -23.96 8.39
C HIS A 132 -1.68 -25.21 8.38
N LYS A 133 -2.74 -25.20 9.20
CA LYS A 133 -3.76 -26.26 9.20
C LYS A 133 -4.32 -26.47 7.79
N ASN A 134 -4.38 -27.73 7.36
CA ASN A 134 -4.96 -28.11 6.07
C ASN A 134 -6.48 -28.28 6.19
N ASP A 135 -7.22 -27.16 6.17
CA ASP A 135 -8.68 -27.11 6.35
C ASP A 135 -9.34 -26.12 5.38
N PRO A 136 -9.24 -26.34 4.05
CA PRO A 136 -9.68 -25.36 3.06
C PRO A 136 -11.20 -25.12 3.11
N PRO A 137 -11.67 -23.88 2.87
CA PRO A 137 -10.90 -22.68 2.50
C PRO A 137 -10.40 -21.86 3.70
N TYR A 138 -10.50 -22.38 4.92
CA TYR A 138 -10.22 -21.65 6.15
C TYR A 138 -8.72 -21.51 6.42
N ILE A 139 -8.33 -20.34 6.95
CA ILE A 139 -6.97 -20.04 7.37
C ILE A 139 -6.94 -19.85 8.90
N GLN A 140 -5.78 -20.05 9.50
CA GLN A 140 -5.58 -19.83 10.94
C GLN A 140 -5.68 -18.34 11.27
N HIS A 141 -6.54 -17.96 12.22
CA HIS A 141 -6.69 -16.55 12.62
C HIS A 141 -5.74 -16.15 13.74
N ASP A 142 -5.14 -17.11 14.45
CA ASP A 142 -4.19 -16.88 15.55
C ASP A 142 -2.75 -16.62 15.09
N TYR A 143 -2.41 -17.03 13.87
CA TYR A 143 -1.15 -16.73 13.19
C TYR A 143 -1.35 -16.69 11.68
N ASN A 144 -1.54 -15.47 11.17
CA ASN A 144 -1.58 -15.16 9.74
C ASN A 144 -1.04 -13.73 9.60
N PRO A 145 0.30 -13.59 9.53
CA PRO A 145 0.98 -12.29 9.57
C PRO A 145 0.46 -11.31 8.50
N VAL A 146 0.21 -10.07 8.89
CA VAL A 146 -0.29 -9.03 7.99
C VAL A 146 0.67 -7.85 7.92
N GLY A 147 1.26 -7.66 6.74
CA GLY A 147 2.10 -6.50 6.43
C GLY A 147 1.27 -5.33 5.87
N SER A 148 1.22 -4.23 6.61
CA SER A 148 0.60 -2.98 6.17
C SER A 148 1.64 -2.04 5.57
N TYR A 149 1.45 -1.64 4.32
CA TYR A 149 2.38 -0.76 3.58
C TYR A 149 1.71 0.56 3.25
N LYS A 150 2.40 1.68 3.51
CA LYS A 150 1.91 3.02 3.16
C LYS A 150 3.00 3.91 2.57
N ARG A 151 2.68 4.61 1.48
CA ARG A 151 3.58 5.57 0.83
C ARG A 151 2.78 6.71 0.21
N ASN A 152 3.37 7.90 0.25
CA ASN A 152 2.91 9.04 -0.53
C ASN A 152 3.68 9.11 -1.85
N PHE A 153 3.00 9.45 -2.93
CA PHE A 153 3.61 9.74 -4.22
C PHE A 153 2.89 10.91 -4.89
N LYS A 154 3.47 11.44 -5.97
CA LYS A 154 2.89 12.53 -6.75
C LYS A 154 2.78 12.09 -8.20
N ILE A 155 1.60 12.27 -8.78
CA ILE A 155 1.39 12.06 -10.20
C ILE A 155 2.05 13.21 -10.99
N PRO A 156 2.86 12.92 -12.03
CA PRO A 156 3.41 13.95 -12.91
C PRO A 156 2.32 14.80 -13.56
N ALA A 157 2.56 16.11 -13.70
CA ALA A 157 1.56 17.03 -14.26
C ALA A 157 1.24 16.71 -15.74
N GLU A 158 2.21 16.13 -16.45
CA GLU A 158 2.14 15.67 -17.84
C GLU A 158 1.20 14.48 -18.04
N TRP A 159 0.74 13.86 -16.95
CA TRP A 159 -0.25 12.79 -16.97
C TRP A 159 -1.68 13.30 -16.87
N LYS A 160 -1.89 14.61 -16.80
CA LYS A 160 -3.23 15.22 -16.84
C LYS A 160 -3.98 14.74 -18.09
N ASN A 161 -5.22 14.29 -17.87
CA ASN A 161 -6.12 13.72 -18.90
C ASN A 161 -5.64 12.41 -19.54
N LYS A 162 -4.66 11.71 -18.95
CA LYS A 162 -4.31 10.33 -19.32
C LYS A 162 -5.00 9.33 -18.39
N GLU A 163 -5.18 8.10 -18.87
CA GLU A 163 -5.48 6.97 -18.00
C GLU A 163 -4.23 6.55 -17.24
N VAL A 164 -4.37 6.35 -15.93
CA VAL A 164 -3.26 6.02 -15.03
C VAL A 164 -3.57 4.69 -14.36
N PHE A 165 -2.66 3.73 -14.53
CA PHE A 165 -2.80 2.37 -14.01
C PHE A 165 -1.76 2.12 -12.91
N LEU A 166 -2.20 1.56 -11.79
CA LEU A 166 -1.31 1.07 -10.73
C LEU A 166 -0.98 -0.40 -11.01
N HIS A 167 0.31 -0.71 -11.13
CA HIS A 167 0.79 -2.06 -11.46
C HIS A 167 1.70 -2.59 -10.34
N PHE A 168 1.28 -3.70 -9.71
CA PHE A 168 2.10 -4.50 -8.81
C PHE A 168 2.75 -5.66 -9.56
N GLY A 169 4.09 -5.72 -9.64
CA GLY A 169 4.80 -6.80 -10.35
C GLY A 169 4.64 -8.18 -9.70
N GLY A 170 4.32 -8.22 -8.41
CA GLY A 170 3.99 -9.42 -7.65
C GLY A 170 3.80 -9.07 -6.18
N VAL A 171 2.82 -9.69 -5.53
CA VAL A 171 2.55 -9.59 -4.09
C VAL A 171 2.14 -10.97 -3.61
N ALA A 172 2.67 -11.41 -2.47
CA ALA A 172 2.32 -12.70 -1.88
C ALA A 172 1.81 -12.50 -0.44
N SER A 173 0.79 -13.24 0.01
CA SER A 173 -0.04 -14.20 -0.74
C SER A 173 -1.28 -13.54 -1.36
N ALA A 174 -1.86 -12.54 -0.69
CA ALA A 174 -3.02 -11.75 -1.13
C ALA A 174 -2.92 -10.33 -0.54
N PHE A 175 -3.62 -9.36 -1.12
CA PHE A 175 -3.60 -8.00 -0.60
C PHE A 175 -4.84 -7.21 -1.00
N TYR A 176 -5.12 -6.19 -0.18
CA TYR A 176 -6.03 -5.10 -0.51
C TYR A 176 -5.21 -3.85 -0.84
N VAL A 177 -5.76 -3.00 -1.70
CA VAL A 177 -5.14 -1.73 -2.08
C VAL A 177 -6.14 -0.60 -1.95
N TRP A 178 -5.64 0.52 -1.44
CA TRP A 178 -6.34 1.79 -1.36
C TRP A 178 -5.44 2.88 -1.94
N VAL A 179 -6.04 3.83 -2.64
CA VAL A 179 -5.38 5.02 -3.21
C VAL A 179 -6.15 6.25 -2.79
#